data_AF-A0A522BHA0-F1
#
_entry.id   AF-A0A522BHA0-F1
#
_cell.length_a   1.000
_cell.length_b   1.000
_cell.length_c   1.000
_cell.angle_alpha   90.00
_cell.angle_beta   90.00
_cell.angle_gamma   90.00
#
_symmetry.space_group_name_H-M   'P 1'
#
loop_
_entity.id
_entity.type
_entity.pdbx_description
1 polymer ?
#
loop_
_entity_poly.entity_id
_entity_poly.type
_entity_poly.pdbx_seq_one_letter_code
_entity_poly.pdbx_strand_id
1 'polypeptide(L)' 'MQIITNSDWANAIALRLSDEWFGKEDFPEDAHVLRRILADLLTKSPMMCERLIGTGIIEEDYFEELG' A
#
# COMPACT_ATOMS: atom_id res chain seq x y z
N MET A 1 -22.50 2.09 -2.49
CA MET A 1 -21.46 1.23 -1.92
C MET A 1 -20.52 0.85 -3.04
N GLN A 2 -19.32 1.41 -3.06
CA GLN A 2 -18.32 1.10 -4.08
C GLN A 2 -17.74 -0.28 -3.74
N ILE A 3 -17.76 -1.21 -4.70
CA ILE A 3 -17.12 -2.52 -4.51
C ILE A 3 -15.61 -2.28 -4.64
N ILE A 4 -14.88 -2.36 -3.52
CA ILE A 4 -13.42 -2.33 -3.54
C ILE A 4 -12.95 -3.67 -4.08
N THR A 5 -12.25 -3.66 -5.21
CA THR A 5 -11.64 -4.88 -5.76
C THR A 5 -10.31 -5.16 -5.04
N ASN A 6 -9.82 -6.40 -5.10
CA ASN A 6 -8.50 -6.74 -4.58
C ASN A 6 -7.39 -5.87 -5.20
N SER A 7 -7.57 -5.46 -6.46
CA SER A 7 -6.66 -4.54 -7.14
C SER A 7 -6.74 -3.12 -6.59
N ASP A 8 -7.93 -2.64 -6.21
CA ASP A 8 -8.08 -1.31 -5.58
C ASP A 8 -7.39 -1.28 -4.21
N TRP A 9 -7.61 -2.32 -3.39
CA TRP A 9 -6.94 -2.47 -2.09
C TRP A 9 -5.41 -2.54 -2.25
N ALA A 10 -4.91 -3.41 -3.13
CA ALA A 10 -3.48 -3.56 -3.36
C ALA A 10 -2.83 -2.26 -3.82
N ASN A 11 -3.49 -1.51 -4.71
CA ASN A 11 -3.00 -0.22 -5.18
C ASN A 11 -2.99 0.85 -4.08
N ALA A 12 -4.00 0.87 -3.21
CA ALA A 12 -4.08 1.83 -2.11
C ALA A 12 -2.97 1.59 -1.08
N ILE A 13 -2.80 0.35 -0.64
CA ILE A 13 -1.73 -0.03 0.30
C ILE A 13 -0.36 0.21 -0.30
N ALA A 14 -0.14 -0.20 -1.56
CA ALA A 14 1.13 0.04 -2.24
C ALA A 14 1.47 1.51 -2.37
N LEU A 15 0.47 2.35 -2.67
CA LEU A 15 0.64 3.80 -2.71
C LEU A 15 1.09 4.33 -1.35
N ARG A 16 0.37 3.98 -0.27
CA ARG A 16 0.68 4.47 1.07
C ARG A 16 2.07 4.07 1.54
N LEU A 17 2.41 2.78 1.42
CA LEU A 17 3.74 2.26 1.78
C LEU A 17 4.87 2.94 0.99
N SER A 18 4.66 3.18 -0.31
CA SER A 18 5.66 3.88 -1.13
C SER A 18 5.76 5.37 -0.79
N ASP A 19 4.66 5.98 -0.34
CA ASP A 19 4.58 7.39 0.02
C ASP A 19 5.06 7.67 1.45
N GLU A 20 5.11 6.67 2.32
CA GLU A 20 5.70 6.79 3.66
C GLU A 20 7.16 6.36 3.71
N TRP A 21 7.68 5.79 2.61
CA TRP A 21 9.08 5.45 2.53
C TRP A 21 9.95 6.71 2.65
N PHE A 22 10.78 6.76 3.69
CA PHE A 22 11.66 7.88 4.03
C PHE A 22 12.49 8.39 2.84
N GLY A 23 12.87 7.51 1.91
CA GLY A 23 13.67 7.87 0.74
C GLY A 23 12.92 8.55 -0.42
N LYS A 24 11.59 8.70 -0.37
CA LYS A 24 10.80 9.14 -1.54
C LYS A 24 11.17 10.54 -2.05
N GLU A 25 11.54 11.45 -1.14
CA GLU A 25 11.85 12.84 -1.49
C GLU A 25 13.19 12.93 -2.23
N ASP A 26 14.15 12.09 -1.84
CA ASP A 26 15.47 12.01 -2.47
C ASP A 26 15.46 11.13 -3.73
N PHE A 27 14.56 10.14 -3.80
CA PHE A 27 14.47 9.12 -4.85
C PHE A 27 13.01 8.88 -5.32
N PRO A 28 12.38 9.86 -5.98
CA PRO A 28 10.96 9.75 -6.36
C PRO A 28 10.69 8.64 -7.38
N GLU A 29 11.62 8.38 -8.30
CA GLU A 29 11.49 7.27 -9.26
C GLU A 29 11.53 5.91 -8.55
N ASP A 30 12.35 5.74 -7.52
CA ASP A 30 12.45 4.51 -6.75
C ASP A 30 11.16 4.27 -5.95
N ALA A 31 10.55 5.33 -5.41
CA ALA A 31 9.23 5.25 -4.78
C ALA A 31 8.15 4.78 -5.77
N HIS A 32 8.19 5.25 -7.02
CA HIS A 32 7.30 4.77 -8.07
C HIS A 32 7.53 3.29 -8.43
N VAL A 33 8.79 2.85 -8.51
CA VAL A 33 9.12 1.43 -8.74
C VAL A 33 8.63 0.57 -7.57
N LEU A 34 8.86 1.01 -6.33
CA LEU A 34 8.41 0.35 -5.12
C LEU A 34 6.88 0.18 -5.10
N ARG A 35 6.14 1.25 -5.40
CA ARG A 35 4.68 1.20 -5.53
C ARG A 35 4.22 0.11 -6.50
N ARG A 36 4.82 0.03 -7.69
CA ARG A 36 4.44 -0.95 -8.72
C ARG A 36 4.70 -2.38 -8.25
N ILE A 37 5.88 -2.63 -7.67
CA ILE A 37 6.26 -3.95 -7.15
C ILE A 37 5.31 -4.37 -6.03
N LEU A 38 5.02 -3.47 -5.09
CA LEU A 38 4.11 -3.75 -3.98
C LEU A 38 2.70 -4.06 -4.47
N ALA A 39 2.15 -3.27 -5.41
CA ALA A 39 0.82 -3.51 -5.95
C ALA A 39 0.71 -4.91 -6.60
N ASP A 40 1.73 -5.30 -7.37
CA ASP A 40 1.79 -6.63 -8.00
C ASP A 40 1.88 -7.75 -6.95
N LEU A 41 2.68 -7.59 -5.89
CA LEU A 41 2.85 -8.59 -4.84
C LEU A 41 1.59 -8.72 -3.96
N LEU A 42 1.00 -7.60 -3.55
CA LEU A 42 -0.22 -7.56 -2.75
C LEU A 42 -1.40 -8.20 -3.48
N THR A 43 -1.48 -8.02 -4.80
CA THR A 43 -2.52 -8.64 -5.63
C THR A 43 -2.38 -10.17 -5.69
N LYS A 44 -1.16 -10.72 -5.57
CA LYS A 44 -0.93 -12.18 -5.67
C LYS A 44 -1.40 -12.96 -4.45
N SER A 45 -1.48 -12.35 -3.28
CA SER A 45 -1.90 -13.05 -2.04
C SER A 45 -2.56 -12.10 -1.03
N PRO A 46 -3.70 -11.47 -1.39
CA PRO A 46 -4.36 -10.48 -0.54
C PRO A 46 -4.69 -11.02 0.86
N MET A 47 -5.24 -12.24 0.95
CA MET A 47 -5.55 -12.88 2.25
C MET A 47 -4.33 -13.09 3.15
N MET A 48 -3.14 -13.30 2.58
CA MET A 48 -1.92 -13.41 3.39
C MET A 48 -1.48 -12.03 3.87
N CYS A 49 -1.54 -11.03 2.97
CA CYS A 49 -1.12 -9.67 3.23
C CYS A 49 -2.05 -8.92 4.20
N GLU A 50 -3.33 -9.30 4.30
CA GLU A 50 -4.25 -8.82 5.35
C GLU A 50 -3.70 -9.04 6.76
N ARG A 51 -2.83 -10.05 6.98
CA ARG A 51 -2.18 -10.27 8.28
C ARG A 51 -1.19 -9.18 8.69
N LEU A 52 -0.83 -8.29 7.76
CA LEU A 52 0.00 -7.13 8.05
C LEU A 52 -0.82 -5.95 8.59
N ILE A 53 -2.15 -5.98 8.47
CA ILE A 53 -3.04 -4.95 9.04
C ILE A 53 -2.92 -4.97 10.57
N GLY A 54 -2.76 -3.79 11.16
CA GLY A 54 -2.54 -3.62 12.61
C GLY A 54 -1.09 -3.87 13.03
N THR A 55 -0.17 -4.01 12.08
CA THR A 55 1.29 -4.02 12.34
C THR A 55 1.87 -2.65 12.03
N GLY A 56 3.12 -2.37 12.42
CA GLY A 56 3.85 -1.16 12.00
C GLY A 56 4.28 -1.16 10.52
N ILE A 57 3.57 -1.91 9.67
CA ILE A 57 3.74 -1.95 8.21
C ILE A 57 2.45 -1.46 7.56
N ILE A 58 1.32 -2.08 7.88
CA ILE A 58 -0.01 -1.58 7.49
C ILE A 58 -0.72 -1.21 8.79
N GLU A 59 -0.59 0.05 9.16
CA GLU A 59 -1.19 0.60 10.37
C GLU A 59 -2.71 0.72 10.20
N GLU A 60 -3.47 0.70 11.31
CA GLU A 60 -4.94 0.74 11.24
C GLU A 60 -5.46 2.08 10.69
N ASP A 61 -4.67 3.14 10.83
CA ASP A 61 -4.96 4.49 10.34
C ASP A 61 -4.83 4.63 8.82
N TYR A 62 -4.26 3.64 8.11
CA TYR A 62 -4.23 3.61 6.64
C TYR A 62 -5.64 3.60 6.02
N PHE A 63 -6.65 3.22 6.81
CA PHE A 63 -8.04 3.15 6.40
C PHE A 63 -8.86 4.39 6.83
N GLU A 64 -8.23 5.36 7.49
CA GLU A 64 -8.84 6.63 7.84
C GLU A 64 -8.74 7.62 6.65
N GLU A 65 -9.73 8.51 6.52
CA GLU A 65 -9.65 9.56 5.52
C GLU A 65 -8.48 10.49 5.84
N LEU A 66 -7.67 10.81 4.83
CA LEU A 66 -6.72 11.91 4.93
C LEU A 66 -7.54 13.20 5.01
N GLY A 67 -7.65 13.73 6.22
CA GLY A 67 -8.34 14.99 6.52
C GLY A 67 -7.75 16.20 5.80
#